data_AF-A0AAP0QMC9-F1
#
_entry.id   AF-A0AAP0QMC9-F1
#
_cell.length_a   1.000
_cell.length_b   1.000
_cell.length_c   1.000
_cell.angle_alpha   90.00
_cell.angle_beta   90.00
_cell.angle_gamma   90.00
#
_symmetry.space_group_name_H-M   'P 1'
#
loop_
_entity.id
_entity.type
_entity.pdbx_description
1 polymer ?
#
loop_
_entity_poly.entity_id
_entity_poly.type
_entity_poly.pdbx_seq_one_letter_code
_entity_poly.pdbx_strand_id
1 'polypeptide(L)' 'MEGENAKALGGALDEHEKKIVSIFKEVDVVISTVAYPQFRDQLKIDDAIKVAGNIKRFLPSEFGCEETG' A
#
# COMPACT_ATOMS: atom_id res chain seq x y z
N MET A 1 -18.29 8.31 -21.49
CA MET A 1 -17.17 7.84 -20.64
C MET A 1 -17.37 8.52 -19.29
N GLU A 2 -18.01 7.83 -18.35
CA GLU A 2 -17.98 8.27 -16.95
C GLU A 2 -16.57 7.97 -16.46
N GLY A 3 -15.72 9.00 -16.51
CA GLY A 3 -14.28 8.87 -16.25
C GLY A 3 -14.02 8.66 -14.77
N GLU A 4 -13.39 7.54 -14.46
CA GLU A 4 -12.69 7.13 -13.23
C GLU A 4 -12.83 8.04 -11.98
N ASN A 5 -13.53 7.54 -10.95
CA ASN A 5 -13.60 8.14 -9.61
C ASN A 5 -12.33 7.82 -8.79
N ALA A 6 -11.21 8.44 -9.13
CA ALA A 6 -9.96 8.30 -8.38
C ALA A 6 -9.79 9.43 -7.33
N LYS A 7 -9.53 9.07 -6.07
CA LYS A 7 -9.16 10.01 -5.00
C LYS A 7 -7.64 9.96 -4.78
N ALA A 8 -6.94 11.01 -5.19
CA ALA A 8 -5.51 11.14 -4.91
C ALA A 8 -5.28 11.65 -3.48
N LEU A 9 -4.40 10.98 -2.73
CA LEU A 9 -4.00 11.36 -1.38
C LEU A 9 -2.48 11.55 -1.35
N GLY A 10 -2.01 12.69 -0.86
CA GLY A 10 -0.59 12.99 -0.72
C GLY A 10 -0.04 12.60 0.66
N GLY A 11 1.16 12.01 0.69
CA GLY A 11 1.88 11.67 1.91
C GLY A 11 3.17 10.91 1.62
N ALA A 12 3.98 10.70 2.65
CA ALA A 12 5.16 9.84 2.61
C ALA A 12 4.94 8.62 3.51
N LEU A 13 5.58 7.49 3.17
CA LEU A 13 5.54 6.27 4.01
C LEU A 13 6.21 6.48 5.38
N ASP A 14 7.08 7.49 5.49
CA ASP A 14 7.75 7.91 6.74
C ASP A 14 6.92 8.91 7.56
N GLU A 15 5.85 9.48 6.99
CA GLU A 15 5.05 10.51 7.65
C GLU A 15 3.99 9.85 8.54
N HIS A 16 4.09 10.08 9.86
CA HIS A 16 3.08 9.78 10.89
C HIS A 16 2.22 8.55 10.56
N GLU A 17 2.66 7.37 11.00
CA GLU A 17 2.02 6.05 10.86
C GLU A 17 0.47 6.07 11.00
N LYS A 18 -0.04 6.93 11.90
CA LYS A 18 -1.48 7.20 12.12
C LYS A 18 -2.26 7.60 10.85
N LYS A 19 -1.66 8.37 9.93
CA LYS A 19 -2.30 8.85 8.70
C LYS A 19 -2.53 7.70 7.73
N ILE A 20 -1.52 6.87 7.50
CA ILE A 20 -1.60 5.69 6.63
C ILE A 20 -2.63 4.70 7.19
N VAL A 21 -2.58 4.43 8.50
CA VAL A 21 -3.56 3.57 9.18
C VAL A 21 -5.00 4.09 9.00
N SER A 22 -5.21 5.41 9.11
CA SER A 22 -6.55 5.99 8.92
C SER A 22 -7.07 5.77 7.51
N ILE A 23 -6.21 5.88 6.49
CA ILE A 23 -6.57 5.63 5.09
C ILE A 23 -6.88 4.14 4.90
N PHE A 24 -6.10 3.25 5.51
CA PHE A 24 -6.31 1.80 5.42
C PHE A 24 -7.64 1.36 6.04
N LYS A 25 -8.14 2.08 7.04
CA LYS A 25 -9.49 1.86 7.59
C LYS A 25 -10.63 2.19 6.64
N GLU A 26 -10.39 3.01 5.63
CA GLU A 26 -11.38 3.40 4.62
C GLU A 26 -11.39 2.49 3.39
N VAL A 27 -10.47 1.51 3.29
CA VAL A 27 -10.31 0.64 2.12
C VAL A 27 -10.30 -0.83 2.50
N ASP A 28 -10.62 -1.70 1.54
CA ASP A 28 -10.63 -3.15 1.73
C ASP A 28 -9.37 -3.85 1.20
N VAL A 29 -8.71 -3.24 0.21
CA VAL A 29 -7.60 -3.85 -0.53
C VAL A 29 -6.48 -2.83 -0.68
N VAL A 30 -5.24 -3.29 -0.46
CA VAL A 30 -4.04 -2.47 -0.64
C VAL A 30 -3.17 -3.09 -1.73
N ILE A 31 -2.77 -2.28 -2.72
CA ILE A 31 -1.85 -2.66 -3.80
C ILE A 31 -0.63 -1.76 -3.72
N SER A 32 0.55 -2.37 -3.57
CA SER A 32 1.83 -1.68 -3.52
C SER A 32 2.51 -1.76 -4.89
N THR A 33 2.89 -0.62 -5.45
CA THR A 33 3.66 -0.52 -6.70
C THR A 33 4.98 0.23 -6.49
N VAL A 34 5.51 0.18 -5.26
CA VAL A 34 6.78 0.85 -4.92
C VAL A 34 7.94 0.21 -5.69
N ALA A 35 8.91 1.01 -6.11
CA ALA A 35 10.07 0.49 -6.84
C ALA A 35 11.03 -0.26 -5.90
N TYR A 36 11.89 -1.11 -6.48
CA TYR A 36 12.89 -1.90 -5.75
C TYR A 36 13.70 -1.13 -4.68
N PRO A 37 14.21 0.11 -4.92
CA PRO A 37 14.92 0.85 -3.89
C PRO A 37 14.08 1.17 -2.63
N GLN A 38 12.74 1.21 -2.74
CA GLN A 38 11.81 1.40 -1.63
C GLN A 38 11.17 0.09 -1.16
N PHE A 39 11.69 -1.08 -1.57
CA PHE A 39 11.13 -2.38 -1.19
C PHE A 39 11.03 -2.56 0.33
N ARG A 40 12.00 -2.03 1.09
CA ARG A 40 11.96 -2.08 2.57
C ARG A 40 10.79 -1.30 3.16
N ASP A 41 10.31 -0.25 2.49
CA ASP A 41 9.17 0.53 2.97
C ASP A 41 7.85 -0.25 2.87
N GLN A 42 7.81 -1.37 2.13
CA GLN A 42 6.66 -2.27 2.14
C GLN A 42 6.41 -2.89 3.52
N LEU A 43 7.44 -3.01 4.37
CA LEU A 43 7.27 -3.47 5.75
C LEU A 43 6.43 -2.48 6.58
N LYS A 44 6.53 -1.17 6.30
CA LYS A 44 5.71 -0.14 6.95
C LYS A 44 4.25 -0.23 6.51
N ILE A 45 4.03 -0.60 5.25
CA ILE A 45 2.69 -0.86 4.73
C ILE A 45 2.09 -2.08 5.44
N ASP A 46 2.85 -3.16 5.55
CA ASP A 46 2.43 -4.38 6.26
C ASP A 46 2.08 -4.11 7.75
N ASP A 47 2.91 -3.32 8.44
CA ASP A 47 2.64 -2.94 9.83
C ASP A 47 1.36 -2.10 9.95
N ALA A 48 1.20 -1.09 9.10
CA ALA A 48 -0.01 -0.26 9.08
C ALA A 48 -1.27 -1.07 8.73
N ILE A 49 -1.17 -2.08 7.87
CA ILE A 49 -2.27 -3.01 7.55
C ILE A 49 -2.69 -3.79 8.79
N LYS A 50 -1.72 -4.32 9.55
CA LYS A 50 -1.99 -5.04 10.81
C LYS A 50 -2.68 -4.15 11.84
N VAL A 51 -2.27 -2.89 11.94
CA VAL A 51 -2.88 -1.91 12.87
C VAL A 51 -4.30 -1.52 12.42
N ALA A 52 -4.55 -1.41 11.12
CA ALA A 52 -5.88 -1.08 10.59
C ALA A 52 -6.90 -2.21 10.83
N GLY A 53 -6.49 -3.47 10.61
CA GLY A 53 -7.25 -4.67 10.98
C GLY A 53 -8.48 -4.99 10.10
N ASN A 54 -8.76 -4.19 9.06
CA ASN A 54 -9.92 -4.35 8.18
C ASN A 54 -9.56 -4.74 6.73
N ILE A 55 -8.26 -4.85 6.40
CA ILE A 55 -7.81 -5.15 5.05
C ILE A 55 -8.06 -6.62 4.72
N LYS A 56 -8.79 -6.86 3.63
CA LYS A 56 -9.15 -8.21 3.13
C LYS A 56 -8.04 -8.82 2.27
N ARG A 57 -7.24 -7.99 1.60
CA ARG A 57 -6.14 -8.42 0.72
C ARG A 57 -5.04 -7.37 0.60
N PHE A 58 -3.80 -7.83 0.65
CA PHE A 58 -2.60 -7.04 0.36
C PHE A 58 -1.86 -7.65 -0.83
N LEU A 59 -1.52 -6.82 -1.82
CA LEU A 59 -0.69 -7.18 -2.98
C LEU A 59 0.62 -6.39 -2.91
N PRO A 60 1.75 -7.01 -2.53
CA PRO A 60 3.04 -6.33 -2.49
C PRO A 60 3.56 -6.01 -3.90
N SER A 61 4.55 -5.14 -3.98
CA SER A 61 5.22 -4.75 -5.23
C SER A 61 6.17 -5.86 -5.67
N GLU A 62 5.60 -6.90 -6.26
CA GLU A 62 6.28 -8.10 -6.76
C GLU A 62 6.05 -8.29 -8.27
N PHE A 63 5.55 -7.26 -8.96
CA PHE A 63 5.18 -7.28 -10.39
C PHE A 63 6.38 -7.32 -11.36
N GLY A 64 7.52 -7.85 -10.91
CA GLY A 64 8.73 -8.09 -11.72
C GLY A 64 8.80 -9.53 -12.24
N CYS A 65 9.83 -9.84 -13.03
CA CYS A 65 10.02 -11.20 -13.57
C CYS A 65 10.38 -12.15 -12.43
N GLU A 66 9.65 -13.26 -12.32
CA GLU A 66 10.11 -14.43 -11.57
C GLU A 66 11.48 -14.83 -12.14
N GLU A 67 12.57 -14.53 -11.43
CA GLU A 67 13.88 -15.07 -11.76
C GLU A 67 13.87 -16.57 -11.48
N THR A 68 13.34 -17.33 -12.44
CA THR A 68 13.50 -18.77 -12.51
C THR A 68 14.98 -19.02 -12.83
N GLY A 69 15.78 -19.20 -11.79
CA GLY A 69 17.15 -19.71 -11.84
C GLY A 69 17.20 -21.19 -11.52
#